data_AF-A0A2W1A8U2-F1
#
_entry.id   AF-A0A2W1A8U2-F1
#
_cell.length_a   1.000
_cell.length_b   1.000
_cell.length_c   1.000
_cell.angle_alpha   90.00
_cell.angle_beta   90.00
_cell.angle_gamma   90.00
#
_symmetry.space_group_name_H-M   'P 1'
#
loop_
_entity.id
_entity.type
_entity.pdbx_description
1 polymer ?
#
loop_
_entity_poly.entity_id
_entity_poly.type
_entity_poly.pdbx_seq_one_letter_code
_entity_poly.pdbx_strand_id
1 'polypeptide(L)'
;MNSKNSPQVAIIMGSTSDEEEMKNCMKILTEEGINHTVDYISAHREPEKLSAFLKTLEPNGYKVIIAAAGGAAALPGVCAAYTDLPVIGVPLTSSALNGIDALYSIVMMPGGVPVATMSVGSWGAKNAAVFAVKILKLIG
;
A
#
# COMPACT_ATOMS: atom_id res chain seq x y z
N MET A 1 20.62 -17.03 2.60
CA MET A 1 19.21 -17.31 2.90
C MET A 1 18.46 -17.37 1.58
N ASN A 2 17.65 -18.40 1.32
CA ASN A 2 17.03 -18.62 0.02
C ASN A 2 16.15 -17.43 -0.38
N SER A 3 16.58 -16.67 -1.39
CA SER A 3 15.92 -15.48 -1.93
C SER A 3 14.55 -15.73 -2.57
N LYS A 4 14.13 -17.00 -2.70
CA LYS A 4 12.87 -17.37 -3.36
C LYS A 4 11.61 -17.26 -2.49
N ASN A 5 11.74 -17.03 -1.18
CA ASN A 5 10.58 -16.99 -0.26
C ASN A 5 10.42 -15.67 0.50
N SER A 6 11.25 -14.65 0.23
CA SER A 6 11.09 -13.35 0.88
C SER A 6 9.89 -12.60 0.27
N PRO A 7 9.08 -11.91 1.11
CA PRO A 7 7.98 -11.09 0.61
C PRO A 7 8.49 -9.95 -0.26
N GLN A 8 7.85 -9.76 -1.42
CA GLN A 8 8.19 -8.72 -2.39
C GLN A 8 7.28 -7.50 -2.26
N VAL A 9 6.06 -7.69 -1.74
CA VAL A 9 5.06 -6.63 -1.59
C VAL A 9 4.62 -6.52 -0.12
N ALA A 10 4.65 -5.32 0.44
CA ALA A 10 4.06 -5.04 1.75
C ALA A 10 2.69 -4.39 1.54
N ILE A 11 1.62 -5.01 2.05
CA ILE A 11 0.29 -4.40 2.09
C ILE A 11 0.08 -3.82 3.48
N ILE A 12 -0.18 -2.51 3.56
CA ILE A 12 -0.37 -1.79 4.82
C ILE A 12 -1.75 -1.15 4.84
N MET A 13 -2.51 -1.40 5.91
CA MET A 13 -3.84 -0.84 6.15
C MET A 13 -3.89 -0.18 7.52
N GLY A 14 -4.81 0.78 7.70
CA GLY A 14 -4.96 1.47 8.99
C GLY A 14 -5.76 0.68 10.03
N SER A 15 -6.56 -0.30 9.59
CA SER A 15 -7.49 -1.08 10.40
C SER A 15 -7.84 -2.40 9.73
N THR A 16 -8.26 -3.40 10.50
CA THR A 16 -8.80 -4.66 9.98
C THR A 16 -10.11 -4.48 9.21
N SER A 17 -10.85 -3.40 9.50
CA SER A 17 -12.06 -3.02 8.73
C SER A 17 -11.78 -2.73 7.26
N ASP A 18 -10.54 -2.34 6.91
CA ASP A 18 -10.14 -2.00 5.54
C ASP A 18 -9.91 -3.26 4.68
N GLU A 19 -9.75 -4.42 5.32
CA GLU A 19 -9.37 -5.66 4.68
C GLU A 19 -10.39 -6.12 3.63
N GLU A 20 -11.69 -5.90 3.88
CA GLU A 20 -12.74 -6.35 2.97
C GLU A 20 -12.60 -5.75 1.56
N GLU A 21 -12.31 -4.45 1.46
CA GLU A 21 -12.09 -3.79 0.17
C GLU A 21 -10.76 -4.25 -0.48
N MET A 22 -9.78 -4.63 0.33
CA MET A 22 -8.46 -5.08 -0.11
C MET A 22 -8.35 -6.58 -0.40
N LYS A 23 -9.37 -7.41 -0.10
CA LYS A 23 -9.38 -8.87 -0.35
C LYS A 23 -8.93 -9.25 -1.76
N ASN A 24 -9.40 -8.52 -2.75
CA ASN A 24 -9.04 -8.79 -4.15
C ASN A 24 -7.58 -8.45 -4.47
N CYS A 25 -6.96 -7.50 -3.77
CA CYS A 25 -5.53 -7.19 -3.90
C CYS A 25 -4.68 -8.40 -3.48
N MET A 26 -4.92 -8.91 -2.26
CA MET A 26 -4.23 -10.11 -1.73
C MET A 26 -4.44 -11.34 -2.63
N LYS A 27 -5.69 -11.54 -3.08
CA LYS A 27 -6.04 -12.64 -3.97
C LYS A 27 -5.22 -12.61 -5.26
N ILE A 28 -5.18 -11.46 -5.95
CA ILE A 28 -4.45 -11.32 -7.22
C ILE A 28 -2.94 -11.55 -7.01
N LEU A 29 -2.34 -11.00 -5.95
CA LEU A 29 -0.92 -11.23 -5.68
C LEU A 29 -0.64 -12.71 -5.43
N THR A 30 -1.52 -13.41 -4.72
CA THR A 30 -1.42 -14.86 -4.50
C THR A 30 -1.53 -15.64 -5.82
N GLU A 31 -2.49 -15.30 -6.67
CA GLU A 31 -2.72 -15.95 -7.98
C GLU A 31 -1.53 -15.74 -8.93
N GLU A 32 -0.87 -14.58 -8.87
CA GLU A 32 0.36 -14.29 -9.62
C GLU A 32 1.63 -14.88 -8.97
N GLY A 33 1.50 -15.59 -7.84
CA GLY A 33 2.63 -16.22 -7.14
C GLY A 33 3.57 -15.23 -6.45
N ILE A 34 3.10 -14.02 -6.12
CA ILE A 34 3.88 -12.97 -5.47
C ILE A 34 3.72 -13.08 -3.95
N ASN A 35 4.83 -13.35 -3.27
CA ASN A 35 4.88 -13.32 -1.81
C ASN A 35 4.64 -11.90 -1.29
N HIS A 36 3.72 -11.76 -0.34
CA HIS A 36 3.35 -10.48 0.23
C HIS A 36 3.01 -10.62 1.72
N THR A 37 3.08 -9.50 2.45
CA THR A 37 2.59 -9.40 3.84
C THR A 37 1.39 -8.49 3.93
N VAL A 38 0.65 -8.64 5.02
CA VAL A 38 -0.46 -7.75 5.38
C VAL A 38 -0.26 -7.28 6.81
N ASP A 39 -0.16 -5.97 6.97
CA ASP A 39 0.11 -5.33 8.24
C ASP A 39 -0.93 -4.23 8.52
N TYR A 40 -1.45 -4.20 9.74
CA TYR A 40 -2.43 -3.21 10.18
C TYR A 40 -1.72 -2.21 11.10
N ILE A 41 -1.34 -1.06 10.54
CA ILE A 41 -0.60 -0.02 11.24
C ILE A 41 -1.19 1.34 10.88
N SER A 42 -1.77 2.02 11.86
CA SER A 42 -2.38 3.32 11.63
C SER A 42 -1.34 4.43 11.58
N ALA A 43 -1.32 5.21 10.48
CA ALA A 43 -0.47 6.39 10.37
C ALA A 43 -0.77 7.47 11.43
N HIS A 44 -2.01 7.56 11.90
CA HIS A 44 -2.41 8.56 12.91
C HIS A 44 -2.22 8.10 14.34
N ARG A 45 -2.42 6.80 14.61
CA ARG A 45 -2.40 6.26 15.98
C ARG A 45 -1.09 5.59 16.35
N GLU A 46 -0.34 5.10 15.36
CA GLU A 46 0.89 4.33 15.57
C GLU A 46 2.04 4.84 14.66
N PRO A 47 2.33 6.16 14.63
CA PRO A 47 3.31 6.71 13.69
C PRO A 47 4.75 6.21 13.91
N GLU A 48 5.21 6.03 15.17
CA GLU A 48 6.56 5.51 15.40
C GLU A 48 6.68 4.05 14.92
N LYS A 49 5.65 3.23 15.20
CA LYS A 49 5.59 1.83 14.74
C LYS A 49 5.61 1.74 13.23
N LEU A 50 4.83 2.58 12.54
CA LEU A 50 4.82 2.65 11.07
C LEU A 50 6.22 3.00 10.54
N SER A 51 6.84 4.06 11.07
CA SER A 51 8.17 4.49 10.62
C SER A 51 9.24 3.42 10.87
N ALA A 52 9.18 2.71 12.00
CA ALA A 52 10.09 1.63 12.33
C ALA A 52 9.90 0.45 11.37
N PHE A 53 8.65 0.06 11.11
CA PHE A 53 8.32 -1.01 10.17
C PHE A 53 8.82 -0.70 8.75
N LEU A 54 8.54 0.49 8.23
CA LEU A 54 8.93 0.91 6.88
C LEU A 54 10.44 0.84 6.64
N LYS A 55 11.25 1.22 7.64
CA LYS A 55 12.72 1.14 7.58
C LYS A 55 13.26 -0.29 7.47
N THR A 56 12.46 -1.30 7.80
CA THR A 56 12.85 -2.71 7.66
C THR A 56 12.57 -3.30 6.28
N LEU A 57 11.70 -2.67 5.48
CA LEU A 57 11.17 -3.29 4.27
C LEU A 57 12.27 -3.50 3.21
N GLU A 58 12.94 -2.44 2.78
CA GLU A 58 13.95 -2.56 1.73
C GLU A 58 15.12 -3.52 2.10
N PRO A 59 15.71 -3.45 3.31
CA PRO A 59 16.73 -4.42 3.75
C PRO A 59 16.25 -5.87 3.75
N ASN A 60 14.96 -6.11 3.95
CA ASN A 60 14.35 -7.44 3.95
C ASN A 60 13.91 -7.91 2.55
N GLY A 61 14.21 -7.15 1.50
CA GLY A 61 14.02 -7.55 0.11
C GLY A 61 12.66 -7.16 -0.50
N TYR A 62 11.85 -6.37 0.20
CA TYR A 62 10.62 -5.83 -0.35
C TYR A 62 10.93 -4.88 -1.51
N LYS A 63 9.99 -4.79 -2.45
CA LYS A 63 10.14 -4.04 -3.71
C LYS A 63 9.02 -3.04 -3.96
N VAL A 64 7.83 -3.27 -3.39
CA VAL A 64 6.66 -2.41 -3.57
C VAL A 64 5.88 -2.35 -2.27
N ILE A 65 5.31 -1.18 -1.96
CA ILE A 65 4.36 -0.99 -0.87
C ILE A 65 2.99 -0.70 -1.47
N ILE A 66 1.95 -1.39 -0.99
CA ILE A 66 0.55 -1.06 -1.27
C ILE A 66 -0.05 -0.56 0.04
N ALA A 67 -0.41 0.71 0.09
CA ALA A 67 -0.99 1.35 1.27
C ALA A 67 -2.45 1.74 1.01
N ALA A 68 -3.37 1.30 1.86
CA ALA A 68 -4.79 1.57 1.73
C ALA A 68 -5.35 2.29 2.96
N ALA A 69 -6.10 3.37 2.73
CA ALA A 69 -6.72 4.15 3.81
C ALA A 69 -7.95 4.92 3.30
N GLY A 70 -8.91 5.17 4.20
CA GLY A 70 -10.10 5.99 3.96
C GLY A 70 -10.09 7.31 4.73
N GLY A 71 -11.03 8.20 4.41
CA GLY A 71 -11.17 9.50 5.08
C GLY A 71 -9.98 10.43 4.82
N ALA A 72 -9.44 11.04 5.88
CA ALA A 72 -8.17 11.78 5.83
C ALA A 72 -6.98 10.80 5.67
N ALA A 73 -6.84 10.22 4.48
CA ALA A 73 -6.02 9.04 4.23
C ALA A 73 -4.51 9.34 4.14
N ALA A 74 -3.87 9.59 5.29
CA ALA A 74 -2.44 9.95 5.35
C ALA A 74 -1.46 8.78 5.12
N LEU A 75 -1.91 7.52 5.29
CA LEU A 75 -1.02 6.36 5.31
C LEU A 75 -0.12 6.23 4.06
N PRO A 76 -0.62 6.32 2.82
CA PRO A 76 0.25 6.19 1.64
C PRO A 76 1.31 7.30 1.55
N GLY A 77 0.94 8.54 1.86
CA GLY A 77 1.88 9.67 1.86
C GLY A 77 2.95 9.54 2.94
N VAL A 78 2.58 9.08 4.14
CA VAL A 78 3.54 8.78 5.21
C VAL A 78 4.47 7.65 4.80
N CYS A 79 3.96 6.57 4.19
CA CYS A 79 4.80 5.50 3.67
C CYS A 79 5.86 6.05 2.71
N ALA A 80 5.45 6.85 1.72
CA ALA A 80 6.34 7.43 0.72
C ALA A 80 7.39 8.39 1.31
N ALA A 81 7.11 9.02 2.45
CA ALA A 81 8.06 9.91 3.11
C ALA A 81 9.21 9.18 3.85
N TYR A 82 9.07 7.88 4.12
CA TYR A 82 10.01 7.10 4.94
C TYR A 82 10.78 6.02 4.16
N THR A 83 10.56 5.88 2.85
CA THR A 83 11.17 4.82 2.05
C THR A 83 11.35 5.26 0.60
N ASP A 84 12.40 4.74 -0.04
CA ASP A 84 12.63 4.89 -1.47
C ASP A 84 11.88 3.83 -2.31
N LEU A 85 11.21 2.88 -1.66
CA LEU A 85 10.38 1.88 -2.35
C LEU A 85 9.15 2.56 -2.99
N PRO A 86 8.76 2.14 -4.22
CA PRO A 86 7.52 2.58 -4.83
C PRO A 86 6.31 2.33 -3.93
N VAL A 87 5.53 3.40 -3.67
CA VAL A 87 4.29 3.33 -2.90
C VAL A 87 3.08 3.47 -3.81
N ILE A 88 2.19 2.49 -3.75
CA ILE A 88 0.88 2.47 -4.41
C ILE A 88 -0.19 2.79 -3.37
N GLY A 89 -0.95 3.86 -3.61
CA GLY A 89 -2.03 4.30 -2.73
C GLY A 89 -3.39 3.80 -3.20
N VAL A 90 -4.20 3.22 -2.30
CA VAL A 90 -5.58 2.82 -2.56
C VAL A 90 -6.53 3.63 -1.67
N PRO A 91 -7.30 4.59 -2.24
CA PRO A 91 -8.32 5.31 -1.52
C PRO A 91 -9.50 4.38 -1.19
N LEU A 92 -9.86 4.27 0.09
CA LEU A 92 -10.99 3.43 0.55
C LEU A 92 -12.28 4.23 0.72
N THR A 93 -13.41 3.52 0.72
CA THR A 93 -14.75 4.14 0.72
C THR A 93 -15.35 4.38 2.10
N SER A 94 -14.58 4.15 3.18
CA SER A 94 -15.09 4.11 4.56
C SER A 94 -15.63 5.43 5.14
N SER A 95 -15.48 6.56 4.43
CA SER A 95 -15.99 7.87 4.84
C SER A 95 -17.40 8.17 4.32
N ALA A 96 -18.07 9.16 4.90
CA ALA A 96 -19.34 9.68 4.39
C ALA A 96 -19.23 10.31 2.98
N LEU A 97 -18.01 10.56 2.49
CA LEU A 97 -17.74 11.13 1.17
C LEU A 97 -17.41 10.07 0.11
N ASN A 98 -17.67 8.79 0.41
CA ASN A 98 -17.47 7.66 -0.50
C ASN A 98 -16.06 7.64 -1.14
N GLY A 99 -15.05 8.00 -0.35
CA GLY A 99 -13.65 7.97 -0.75
C GLY A 99 -13.16 9.16 -1.59
N ILE A 100 -13.97 10.20 -1.84
CA ILE A 100 -13.48 11.44 -2.47
C ILE A 100 -12.45 12.16 -1.60
N ASP A 101 -12.68 12.18 -0.29
CA ASP A 101 -11.71 12.68 0.70
C ASP A 101 -10.43 11.84 0.72
N ALA A 102 -10.57 10.51 0.71
CA ALA A 102 -9.42 9.61 0.64
C ALA A 102 -8.63 9.82 -0.66
N LEU A 103 -9.31 9.96 -1.79
CA LEU A 103 -8.70 10.17 -3.10
C LEU A 103 -7.83 11.43 -3.07
N TYR A 104 -8.39 12.57 -2.68
CA TYR A 104 -7.64 13.83 -2.62
C TYR A 104 -6.53 13.81 -1.56
N SER A 105 -6.73 13.11 -0.44
CA SER A 105 -5.70 12.95 0.60
C SER A 105 -4.48 12.17 0.12
N ILE A 106 -4.66 11.23 -0.82
CA ILE A 106 -3.60 10.34 -1.30
C ILE A 106 -2.93 10.89 -2.57
N VAL A 107 -3.72 11.38 -3.54
CA VAL A 107 -3.19 11.72 -4.87
C VAL A 107 -2.48 13.07 -4.93
N MET A 108 -2.84 14.00 -4.04
CA MET A 108 -2.33 15.39 -4.07
C MET A 108 -1.01 15.54 -3.31
N MET A 109 -0.09 14.60 -3.48
CA MET A 109 1.25 14.71 -2.92
C MET A 109 2.02 15.88 -3.56
N PRO A 110 2.77 16.68 -2.77
CA PRO A 110 3.66 17.68 -3.34
C PRO A 110 4.79 17.03 -4.15
N GLY A 111 5.38 17.80 -5.06
CA GLY A 111 6.53 17.34 -5.85
C GLY A 111 7.70 16.88 -4.96
N GLY A 112 8.24 15.70 -5.26
CA GLY A 112 9.39 15.11 -4.55
C GLY A 112 9.07 13.87 -3.71
N VAL A 113 7.80 13.63 -3.35
CA VAL A 113 7.38 12.47 -2.54
C VAL A 113 6.17 11.78 -3.19
N PRO A 114 6.37 11.06 -4.31
CA PRO A 114 5.26 10.57 -5.14
C PRO A 114 4.52 9.39 -4.51
N VAL A 115 3.20 9.31 -4.76
CA VAL A 115 2.36 8.13 -4.50
C VAL A 115 1.59 7.76 -5.77
N ALA A 116 1.73 6.51 -6.24
CA ALA A 116 0.98 6.00 -7.37
C ALA A 116 -0.46 5.65 -6.93
N THR A 117 -1.38 6.58 -7.12
CA THR A 117 -2.76 6.45 -6.61
C THR A 117 -3.66 5.70 -7.59
N MET A 118 -4.38 4.69 -7.10
CA MET A 118 -5.34 3.91 -7.89
C MET A 118 -6.77 4.47 -7.78
N SER A 119 -7.72 3.87 -8.50
CA SER A 119 -9.16 4.19 -8.37
C SER A 119 -9.66 4.03 -6.93
N VAL A 120 -10.79 4.66 -6.59
CA VAL A 120 -11.39 4.49 -5.27
C VAL A 120 -11.95 3.07 -5.10
N GLY A 121 -11.73 2.50 -3.92
CA GLY A 121 -12.29 1.24 -3.42
C GLY A 121 -11.83 -0.02 -4.15
N SER A 122 -12.76 -0.96 -4.35
CA SER A 122 -12.44 -2.32 -4.83
C SER A 122 -11.72 -2.40 -6.19
N TRP A 123 -11.97 -1.44 -7.09
CA TRP A 123 -11.23 -1.37 -8.36
C TRP A 123 -9.79 -0.91 -8.12
N GLY A 124 -9.59 0.02 -7.20
CA GLY A 124 -8.27 0.45 -6.74
C GLY A 124 -7.45 -0.68 -6.15
N ALA A 125 -8.07 -1.47 -5.26
CA ALA A 125 -7.44 -2.63 -4.65
C ALA A 125 -6.95 -3.64 -5.70
N LYS A 126 -7.79 -3.96 -6.68
CA LYS A 126 -7.40 -4.86 -7.80
C LYS A 126 -6.25 -4.28 -8.61
N ASN A 127 -6.37 -3.01 -9.01
CA ASN A 127 -5.38 -2.35 -9.84
C ASN A 127 -4.05 -2.14 -9.12
N ALA A 128 -4.06 -1.97 -7.80
CA ALA A 128 -2.84 -1.88 -7.01
C ALA A 128 -2.01 -3.18 -7.10
N ALA A 129 -2.66 -4.34 -6.95
CA ALA A 129 -1.99 -5.63 -7.14
C ALA A 129 -1.45 -5.79 -8.56
N VAL A 130 -2.28 -5.52 -9.58
CA VAL A 130 -1.87 -5.61 -10.99
C VAL A 130 -0.71 -4.65 -11.30
N PHE A 131 -0.72 -3.45 -10.74
CA PHE A 131 0.34 -2.48 -10.95
C PHE A 131 1.62 -2.90 -10.22
N ALA A 132 1.53 -3.44 -9.01
CA ALA A 132 2.67 -4.03 -8.31
C ALA A 132 3.30 -5.19 -9.11
N VAL A 133 2.49 -6.09 -9.68
CA VAL A 133 2.95 -7.18 -10.57
C VAL A 133 3.73 -6.61 -11.75
N LYS A 134 3.21 -5.54 -12.38
CA LYS A 134 3.89 -4.88 -13.51
C LYS A 134 5.23 -4.27 -13.11
N ILE A 135 5.30 -3.62 -11.94
CA ILE A 135 6.56 -3.08 -11.41
C ILE A 135 7.57 -4.21 -11.20
N LEU A 136 7.16 -5.30 -10.54
CA LEU A 136 8.04 -6.44 -10.26
C LEU A 136 8.57 -7.10 -11.53
N LYS A 137 7.77 -7.18 -12.59
CA LYS A 137 8.18 -7.70 -13.91
C LYS A 137 9.29 -6.88 -14.59
N LEU A 138 9.55 -5.65 -14.15
CA LEU A 138 10.64 -4.81 -14.67
C LEU A 138 11.95 -4.94 -13.87
N ILE A 139 11.90 -5.51 -12.66
CA ILE A 139 13.03 -5.56 -11.72
C ILE A 139 13.65 -6.98 -11.64
N GLY A 140 12.92 -7.99 -12.12
CA GLY A 140 13.40 -9.37 -12.29
C GLY A 140 13.93 -9.65 -13.69
#